data_AF-E3C8N9-F1
#
_entry.id   AF-E3C8N9-F1
#
_cell.length_a   1.000
_cell.length_b   1.000
_cell.length_c   1.000
_cell.angle_alpha   90.00
_cell.angle_beta   90.00
_cell.angle_gamma   90.00
#
_symmetry.space_group_name_H-M   'P 1'
#
loop_
_entity.id
_entity.type
_entity.pdbx_description
1 polymer ?
#
loop_
_entity_poly.entity_id
_entity_poly.type
_entity_poly.pdbx_seq_one_letter_code
_entity_poly.pdbx_strand_id
1 'polypeptide(L)'
;MMKLKTWFWTLLSLILIVGAFSYGANNLGKYNFYYATHMKHPKNQYPFVTATSMNTMPSNYLPNYTIANSTTEPPTCYIAKTNVIEKGDYLRLNSYSLAYAHSKEQFENGKSLYIDFSENGHLSNTEKKNMGQTLYRTLNDMQDELKRNSDRPLINLQWIYNWYFNWLNS
;
A
#
# COMPACT_ATOMS: atom_id res chain seq x y z
N MET A 1 -4.86 -21.61 48.49
CA MET A 1 -4.08 -20.42 48.08
C MET A 1 -3.41 -20.55 46.70
N MET A 2 -2.90 -21.72 46.30
CA MET A 2 -2.22 -21.94 45.00
C MET A 2 -3.10 -21.64 43.77
N LYS A 3 -4.40 -22.00 43.79
CA LYS A 3 -5.31 -21.84 42.65
C LYS A 3 -5.51 -20.38 42.22
N LEU A 4 -5.63 -19.44 43.16
CA LEU A 4 -5.85 -18.02 42.85
C LEU A 4 -4.61 -17.40 42.17
N LYS A 5 -3.41 -17.76 42.63
CA LYS A 5 -2.14 -17.33 42.02
C LYS A 5 -2.03 -17.87 40.59
N THR A 6 -2.34 -19.15 40.39
CA THR A 6 -2.35 -19.75 39.04
C THR A 6 -3.37 -19.06 38.12
N TRP A 7 -4.62 -18.86 38.58
CA TRP A 7 -5.64 -18.16 37.80
C TRP A 7 -5.25 -16.73 37.43
N PHE A 8 -4.62 -16.00 38.37
CA PHE A 8 -4.11 -14.66 38.11
C PHE A 8 -3.06 -14.66 36.99
N TRP A 9 -2.06 -15.56 37.06
CA TRP A 9 -1.02 -15.65 36.01
C TRP A 9 -1.57 -16.14 34.67
N THR A 10 -2.56 -17.03 34.67
CA THR A 10 -3.23 -17.47 33.44
C THR A 10 -4.00 -16.32 32.80
N LEU A 11 -4.78 -15.56 33.59
CA LEU A 11 -5.53 -14.41 33.09
C LEU A 11 -4.60 -13.31 32.59
N LEU A 12 -3.54 -13.01 33.35
CA LEU A 12 -2.54 -12.03 32.94
C LEU A 12 -1.85 -12.44 31.64
N SER A 13 -1.47 -13.71 31.49
CA SER A 13 -0.91 -14.24 30.25
C SER A 13 -1.88 -14.08 29.07
N LEU A 14 -3.16 -14.39 29.27
CA LEU A 14 -4.18 -14.23 28.23
C LEU A 14 -4.34 -12.77 27.79
N ILE A 15 -4.39 -11.85 28.75
CA ILE A 15 -4.49 -10.40 28.48
C ILE A 15 -3.26 -9.92 27.71
N LEU A 16 -2.06 -10.34 28.10
CA LEU A 16 -0.82 -9.98 27.41
C LEU A 16 -0.78 -10.52 25.98
N ILE A 17 -1.25 -11.75 25.76
CA ILE A 17 -1.35 -12.35 24.43
C ILE A 17 -2.31 -11.54 23.55
N VAL A 18 -3.54 -11.29 24.03
CA VAL A 18 -4.53 -10.51 23.28
C VAL A 18 -3.99 -9.10 22.99
N GLY A 19 -3.39 -8.44 23.98
CA GLY A 19 -2.77 -7.13 23.82
C GLY A 19 -1.66 -7.11 22.77
N ALA A 20 -0.79 -8.12 22.76
CA ALA A 20 0.29 -8.24 21.78
C ALA A 20 -0.25 -8.45 20.35
N PHE A 21 -1.24 -9.32 20.17
CA PHE A 21 -1.87 -9.55 18.86
C PHE A 21 -2.64 -8.32 18.37
N SER A 22 -3.43 -7.68 19.24
CA SER A 22 -4.15 -6.45 18.88
C SER A 22 -3.19 -5.31 18.55
N TYR A 23 -2.09 -5.16 19.29
CA TYR A 23 -1.06 -4.18 18.96
C TYR A 23 -0.41 -4.49 17.60
N GLY A 24 -0.06 -5.75 17.35
CA GLY A 24 0.54 -6.20 16.09
C GLY A 24 -0.35 -5.88 14.89
N ALA A 25 -1.64 -6.27 14.96
CA ALA A 25 -2.61 -6.01 13.89
C ALA A 25 -2.80 -4.51 13.64
N ASN A 26 -3.02 -3.72 14.70
CA ASN A 26 -3.20 -2.27 14.58
C ASN A 26 -1.96 -1.56 14.05
N ASN A 27 -0.77 -2.00 14.47
CA ASN A 27 0.50 -1.42 14.02
C ASN A 27 0.73 -1.74 12.53
N LEU A 28 0.54 -2.99 12.11
CA LEU A 28 0.70 -3.40 10.71
C LEU A 28 -0.31 -2.69 9.79
N GLY A 29 -1.56 -2.51 10.22
CA GLY A 29 -2.57 -1.76 9.47
C GLY A 29 -2.24 -0.27 9.37
N LYS A 30 -2.00 0.39 10.51
CA LYS A 30 -1.70 1.83 10.57
C LYS A 30 -0.45 2.21 9.75
N TYR A 31 0.60 1.41 9.84
CA TYR A 31 1.88 1.68 9.19
C TYR A 31 2.09 0.84 7.91
N ASN A 32 1.01 0.36 7.29
CA ASN A 32 1.05 -0.51 6.12
C ASN A 32 1.92 0.05 4.98
N PHE A 33 1.74 1.32 4.61
CA PHE A 33 2.52 1.97 3.54
C PHE A 33 4.00 2.17 3.90
N TYR A 34 4.32 2.36 5.19
CA TYR A 34 5.70 2.36 5.64
C TYR A 34 6.33 0.99 5.39
N TYR A 35 5.68 -0.08 5.85
CA TYR A 35 6.22 -1.43 5.69
C TYR A 35 6.32 -1.86 4.21
N ALA A 36 5.33 -1.52 3.39
CA ALA A 36 5.30 -1.83 1.96
C ALA A 36 6.44 -1.16 1.18
N THR A 37 6.84 0.05 1.56
CA THR A 37 7.92 0.79 0.88
C THR A 37 9.32 0.51 1.46
N HIS A 38 9.40 -0.12 2.63
CA HIS A 38 10.65 -0.48 3.30
C HIS A 38 11.01 -1.96 3.22
N MET A 39 10.11 -2.81 2.72
CA MET A 39 10.44 -4.21 2.45
C MET A 39 11.48 -4.33 1.33
N LYS A 40 12.34 -5.35 1.42
CA LYS A 40 13.23 -5.69 0.31
C LYS A 40 12.40 -6.37 -0.78
N HIS A 41 12.54 -5.92 -2.02
CA HIS A 41 11.87 -6.50 -3.17
C HIS A 41 12.77 -6.41 -4.43
N PRO A 42 12.57 -7.30 -5.41
CA PRO A 42 13.15 -7.20 -6.74
C PRO A 42 12.91 -5.85 -7.43
N LYS A 43 13.70 -5.58 -8.48
CA LYS A 43 13.50 -4.43 -9.36
C LYS A 43 12.13 -4.53 -10.06
N ASN A 44 11.49 -3.38 -10.29
CA ASN A 44 10.15 -3.25 -10.88
C ASN A 44 9.04 -3.93 -10.05
N GLN A 45 9.23 -4.07 -8.75
CA GLN A 45 8.16 -4.46 -7.85
C GLN A 45 7.80 -3.27 -6.96
N TYR A 46 6.50 -3.05 -6.78
CA TYR A 46 5.92 -1.92 -6.07
C TYR A 46 4.94 -2.42 -5.00
N PRO A 47 5.41 -2.94 -3.86
CA PRO A 47 4.52 -3.55 -2.84
C PRO A 47 3.47 -2.57 -2.29
N PHE A 48 3.73 -1.26 -2.38
CA PHE A 48 2.76 -0.25 -1.98
C PHE A 48 1.49 -0.28 -2.84
N VAL A 49 1.55 -0.82 -4.07
CA VAL A 49 0.38 -1.02 -4.94
C VAL A 49 -0.57 -2.00 -4.26
N THR A 50 -0.09 -3.19 -3.89
CA THR A 50 -0.85 -4.18 -3.10
C THR A 50 -1.37 -3.58 -1.79
N ALA A 51 -0.57 -2.74 -1.12
CA ALA A 51 -0.97 -2.09 0.12
C ALA A 51 -2.24 -1.23 -0.02
N THR A 52 -2.57 -0.74 -1.23
CA THR A 52 -3.78 0.05 -1.48
C THR A 52 -5.09 -0.74 -1.40
N SER A 53 -5.07 -2.08 -1.45
CA SER A 53 -6.27 -2.91 -1.21
C SER A 53 -6.43 -3.36 0.25
N MET A 54 -5.55 -2.91 1.14
CA MET A 54 -5.48 -3.42 2.51
C MET A 54 -5.77 -2.35 3.56
N ASN A 55 -5.51 -1.07 3.25
CA ASN A 55 -5.69 0.04 4.19
C ASN A 55 -6.01 1.35 3.47
N THR A 56 -6.58 2.28 4.23
CA THR A 56 -6.70 3.68 3.84
C THR A 56 -5.34 4.39 3.93
N MET A 57 -5.13 5.40 3.09
CA MET A 57 -3.90 6.20 3.06
C MET A 57 -4.17 7.63 3.53
N PRO A 58 -3.40 8.16 4.50
CA PRO A 58 -3.39 9.59 4.80
C PRO A 58 -2.96 10.43 3.60
N SER A 59 -3.69 11.51 3.29
CA SER A 59 -3.41 12.36 2.11
C SER A 59 -2.05 13.07 2.17
N ASN A 60 -1.53 13.32 3.38
CA ASN A 60 -0.22 13.93 3.58
C ASN A 60 0.96 13.01 3.18
N TYR A 61 0.73 11.72 2.93
CA TYR A 61 1.79 10.84 2.43
C TYR A 61 2.16 11.15 0.97
N LEU A 62 1.19 11.65 0.19
CA LEU A 62 1.36 12.04 -1.21
C LEU A 62 0.68 13.40 -1.46
N PRO A 63 1.24 14.52 -0.96
CA PRO A 63 0.61 15.85 -1.00
C PRO A 63 0.25 16.37 -2.40
N ASN A 64 0.92 15.89 -3.44
CA ASN A 64 0.65 16.28 -4.83
C ASN A 64 -0.34 15.34 -5.55
N TYR A 65 -1.00 14.45 -4.79
CA TYR A 65 -1.94 13.47 -5.31
C TYR A 65 -3.27 13.59 -4.56
N THR A 66 -4.34 13.20 -5.24
CA THR A 66 -5.65 13.02 -4.62
C THR A 66 -5.76 11.59 -4.11
N ILE A 67 -6.02 11.43 -2.82
CA ILE A 67 -6.24 10.13 -2.20
C ILE A 67 -7.73 9.95 -1.94
N ALA A 68 -8.33 8.91 -2.53
CA ALA A 68 -9.71 8.52 -2.28
C ALA A 68 -9.75 7.21 -1.50
N ASN A 69 -10.16 7.28 -0.23
CA ASN A 69 -10.25 6.13 0.65
C ASN A 69 -11.67 5.53 0.65
N SER A 70 -11.75 4.22 0.71
CA SER A 70 -12.96 3.46 1.02
C SER A 70 -12.76 2.75 2.36
N THR A 71 -13.70 2.92 3.28
CA THR A 71 -13.70 2.24 4.58
C THR A 71 -14.51 0.94 4.58
N THR A 72 -15.06 0.54 3.43
CA THR A 72 -15.70 -0.78 3.26
C THR A 72 -14.65 -1.86 3.42
N GLU A 73 -14.94 -2.91 4.19
CA GLU A 73 -13.98 -3.99 4.46
C GLU A 73 -13.78 -4.89 3.21
N PRO A 74 -12.54 -5.15 2.76
CA PRO A 74 -11.29 -4.60 3.27
C PRO A 74 -11.09 -3.14 2.84
N PRO A 75 -10.60 -2.25 3.73
CA PRO A 75 -10.41 -0.84 3.41
C PRO A 75 -9.44 -0.69 2.25
N THR A 76 -9.76 0.21 1.31
CA THR A 76 -8.95 0.45 0.12
C THR A 76 -8.67 1.92 -0.11
N CYS A 77 -7.69 2.23 -0.96
CA CYS A 77 -7.45 3.59 -1.43
C CYS A 77 -7.13 3.63 -2.93
N TYR A 78 -7.50 4.74 -3.55
CA TYR A 78 -7.11 5.09 -4.91
C TYR A 78 -6.22 6.33 -4.87
N ILE A 79 -5.20 6.34 -5.71
CA ILE A 79 -4.26 7.45 -5.83
C ILE A 79 -4.45 8.07 -7.20
N ALA A 80 -4.78 9.36 -7.28
CA ALA A 80 -5.00 10.05 -8.54
C ALA A 80 -4.11 11.29 -8.67
N LYS A 81 -3.74 11.63 -9.89
CA LYS A 81 -2.98 12.86 -10.21
C LYS A 81 -3.38 13.38 -11.57
N THR A 82 -3.40 14.71 -11.70
CA THR A 82 -3.53 15.41 -12.98
C THR A 82 -2.23 16.12 -13.33
N ASN A 83 -2.05 16.43 -14.60
CA ASN A 83 -0.86 17.12 -15.11
C ASN A 83 0.43 16.31 -14.86
N VAL A 84 0.43 15.04 -15.22
CA VAL A 84 1.54 14.08 -15.03
C VAL A 84 2.58 14.20 -16.15
N ILE A 85 2.14 14.06 -17.40
CA ILE A 85 2.94 14.22 -18.62
C ILE A 85 2.61 15.54 -19.29
N GLU A 86 1.32 15.86 -19.40
CA GLU A 86 0.83 17.07 -20.05
C GLU A 86 -0.37 17.68 -19.31
N LYS A 87 -0.65 18.96 -19.59
CA LYS A 87 -1.71 19.67 -18.90
C LYS A 87 -3.07 19.04 -19.21
N GLY A 88 -3.81 18.70 -18.16
CA GLY A 88 -5.17 18.15 -18.24
C GLY A 88 -5.25 16.63 -18.29
N ASP A 89 -4.13 15.93 -18.43
CA ASP A 89 -4.10 14.46 -18.34
C ASP A 89 -4.53 13.96 -16.96
N TYR A 90 -4.82 12.67 -16.88
CA TYR A 90 -5.32 12.04 -15.67
C TYR A 90 -4.70 10.66 -15.46
N LEU A 91 -4.17 10.44 -14.26
CA LEU A 91 -3.60 9.20 -13.79
C LEU A 91 -4.39 8.71 -12.57
N ARG A 92 -4.71 7.42 -12.52
CA ARG A 92 -5.25 6.74 -11.34
C ARG A 92 -4.56 5.41 -11.10
N LEU A 93 -4.08 5.19 -9.89
CA LEU A 93 -3.54 3.93 -9.41
C LEU A 93 -4.49 3.30 -8.38
N ASN A 94 -4.66 1.99 -8.48
CA ASN A 94 -5.34 1.14 -7.49
C ASN A 94 -4.45 -0.09 -7.21
N SER A 95 -5.01 -1.10 -6.52
CA SER A 95 -4.28 -2.29 -6.09
C SER A 95 -3.83 -3.25 -7.19
N TYR A 96 -4.28 -3.04 -8.42
CA TYR A 96 -4.01 -3.96 -9.54
C TYR A 96 -3.52 -3.25 -10.79
N SER A 97 -3.81 -1.96 -10.95
CA SER A 97 -3.44 -1.24 -12.16
C SER A 97 -3.17 0.24 -11.94
N LEU A 98 -2.39 0.78 -12.88
CA LEU A 98 -2.21 2.19 -13.13
C LEU A 98 -2.87 2.51 -14.46
N ALA A 99 -3.87 3.38 -14.43
CA ALA A 99 -4.60 3.83 -15.60
C ALA A 99 -4.23 5.29 -15.91
N TYR A 100 -3.97 5.57 -17.19
CA TYR A 100 -3.59 6.90 -17.69
C TYR A 100 -4.44 7.28 -18.90
N ALA A 101 -4.89 8.53 -18.96
CA ALA A 101 -5.56 9.09 -20.13
C ALA A 101 -5.14 10.56 -20.35
N HIS A 102 -5.21 11.02 -21.60
CA HIS A 102 -4.87 12.41 -21.96
C HIS A 102 -5.88 13.45 -21.45
N SER A 103 -7.00 13.00 -20.87
CA SER A 103 -7.92 13.84 -20.12
C SER A 103 -8.77 13.02 -19.16
N LYS A 104 -9.35 13.68 -18.15
CA LYS A 104 -10.34 13.05 -17.26
C LYS A 104 -11.59 12.56 -18.02
N GLU A 105 -12.02 13.29 -19.06
CA GLU A 105 -13.14 12.86 -19.91
C GLU A 105 -12.81 11.56 -20.67
N GLN A 106 -11.61 11.45 -21.24
CA GLN A 106 -11.18 10.20 -21.87
C GLN A 106 -11.12 9.05 -20.86
N PHE A 107 -10.65 9.34 -19.65
CA PHE A 107 -10.60 8.36 -18.57
C PHE A 107 -11.99 7.80 -18.24
N GLU A 108 -12.97 8.67 -18.05
CA GLU A 108 -14.36 8.32 -17.73
C GLU A 108 -15.05 7.56 -18.88
N ASN A 109 -14.65 7.85 -20.12
CA ASN A 109 -15.11 7.14 -21.31
C ASN A 109 -14.35 5.83 -21.59
N GLY A 110 -13.50 5.37 -20.68
CA GLY A 110 -12.75 4.11 -20.81
C GLY A 110 -11.60 4.14 -21.80
N LYS A 111 -11.21 5.31 -22.33
CA LYS A 111 -10.11 5.50 -23.28
C LYS A 111 -8.79 5.72 -22.55
N SER A 112 -8.46 4.79 -21.65
CA SER A 112 -7.22 4.83 -20.86
C SER A 112 -6.23 3.76 -21.30
N LEU A 113 -4.95 4.08 -21.23
CA LEU A 113 -3.89 3.09 -21.13
C LEU A 113 -3.98 2.44 -19.74
N TYR A 114 -4.07 1.11 -19.70
CA TYR A 114 -4.03 0.34 -18.46
C TYR A 114 -2.70 -0.38 -18.36
N ILE A 115 -2.07 -0.23 -17.20
CA ILE A 115 -0.84 -0.92 -16.84
C ILE A 115 -1.13 -1.82 -15.65
N ASP A 116 -1.00 -3.12 -15.87
CA ASP A 116 -1.35 -4.13 -14.87
C ASP A 116 -0.13 -4.51 -14.01
N PHE A 117 -0.40 -4.74 -12.73
CA PHE A 117 0.53 -5.31 -11.78
C PHE A 117 0.07 -6.72 -11.41
N SER A 118 1.02 -7.61 -11.11
CA SER A 118 0.67 -8.83 -10.37
C SER A 118 0.23 -8.50 -8.94
N GLU A 119 -0.33 -9.49 -8.26
CA GLU A 119 -0.84 -9.35 -6.89
C GLU A 119 0.19 -8.79 -5.90
N ASN A 120 1.48 -9.12 -6.08
CA ASN A 120 2.59 -8.62 -5.27
C ASN A 120 3.17 -7.27 -5.74
N GLY A 121 2.50 -6.59 -6.67
CA GLY A 121 2.92 -5.32 -7.23
C GLY A 121 4.04 -5.42 -8.25
N HIS A 122 4.33 -6.59 -8.82
CA HIS A 122 5.35 -6.73 -9.85
C HIS A 122 4.86 -6.19 -11.20
N LEU A 123 5.69 -5.34 -11.81
CA LEU A 123 5.49 -4.78 -13.13
C LEU A 123 6.29 -5.59 -14.16
N SER A 124 5.59 -6.28 -15.06
CA SER A 124 6.23 -7.08 -16.10
C SER A 124 7.04 -6.20 -17.08
N ASN A 125 7.98 -6.80 -17.81
CA ASN A 125 8.74 -6.07 -18.83
C ASN A 125 7.85 -5.53 -19.97
N THR A 126 6.79 -6.26 -20.32
CA THR A 126 5.81 -5.83 -21.33
C THR A 126 5.06 -4.60 -20.84
N GLU A 127 4.54 -4.66 -19.61
CA GLU A 127 3.80 -3.55 -19.00
C GLU A 127 4.69 -2.33 -18.80
N LYS A 128 5.95 -2.53 -18.37
CA LYS A 128 6.93 -1.45 -18.31
C LYS A 128 7.17 -0.79 -19.67
N LYS A 129 7.22 -1.58 -20.75
CA LYS A 129 7.39 -1.06 -22.11
C LYS A 129 6.15 -0.26 -22.54
N ASN A 130 4.96 -0.77 -22.26
CA ASN A 130 3.68 -0.12 -22.57
C ASN A 130 3.51 1.20 -21.80
N MET A 131 3.90 1.22 -20.52
CA MET A 131 3.86 2.38 -19.63
C MET A 131 4.74 3.53 -20.14
N GLY A 132 5.86 3.21 -20.78
CA GLY A 132 6.84 4.21 -21.20
C GLY A 132 7.60 4.85 -20.02
N GLN A 133 8.66 5.60 -20.35
CA GLN A 133 9.63 6.06 -19.37
C GLN A 133 9.06 7.10 -18.38
N THR A 134 8.17 7.98 -18.84
CA THR A 134 7.62 9.07 -17.99
C THR A 134 6.72 8.52 -16.89
N LEU A 135 5.74 7.67 -17.23
CA LEU A 135 4.87 7.04 -16.24
C LEU A 135 5.65 6.10 -15.31
N TYR A 136 6.65 5.39 -15.82
CA TYR A 136 7.55 4.57 -15.02
C TYR A 136 8.31 5.41 -13.99
N ARG A 137 8.79 6.60 -14.37
CA ARG A 137 9.41 7.54 -13.44
C ARG A 137 8.41 8.05 -12.40
N THR A 138 7.20 8.44 -12.81
CA THR A 138 6.14 8.88 -11.88
C THR A 138 5.81 7.81 -10.84
N LEU A 139 5.80 6.53 -11.23
CA LEU A 139 5.55 5.41 -10.32
C LEU A 139 6.69 5.23 -9.31
N ASN A 140 7.94 5.35 -9.75
CA ASN A 140 9.10 5.32 -8.84
C ASN A 140 9.08 6.52 -7.88
N ASP A 141 8.79 7.71 -8.39
CA ASP A 141 8.71 8.94 -7.59
C ASP A 141 7.62 8.81 -6.51
N MET A 142 6.47 8.21 -6.85
CA MET A 142 5.39 7.91 -5.89
C MET A 142 5.86 6.96 -4.79
N GLN A 143 6.55 5.86 -5.13
CA GLN A 143 7.11 4.94 -4.14
C GLN A 143 8.10 5.65 -3.21
N ASP A 144 8.99 6.47 -3.77
CA ASP A 144 10.00 7.18 -3.02
C ASP A 144 9.39 8.26 -2.11
N GLU A 145 8.34 8.94 -2.57
CA GLU A 145 7.58 9.92 -1.77
C GLU A 145 6.85 9.25 -0.60
N LEU A 146 6.17 8.12 -0.85
CA LEU A 146 5.57 7.30 0.22
C LEU A 146 6.61 6.84 1.23
N LYS A 147 7.77 6.38 0.76
CA LYS A 147 8.86 5.93 1.64
C LYS A 147 9.37 7.03 2.56
N ARG A 148 9.43 8.28 2.07
CA ARG A 148 9.87 9.45 2.85
C ARG A 148 8.79 9.97 3.80
N ASN A 149 7.53 9.98 3.36
CA ASN A 149 6.45 10.68 4.05
C ASN A 149 5.59 9.79 4.95
N SER A 150 5.65 8.46 4.80
CA SER A 150 4.87 7.55 5.63
C SER A 150 5.32 7.58 7.10
N ASP A 151 4.35 7.53 8.01
CA ASP A 151 4.64 7.52 9.45
C ASP A 151 5.47 6.29 9.82
N ARG A 152 6.50 6.51 10.64
CA ARG A 152 7.34 5.43 11.15
C ARG A 152 6.73 4.77 12.38
N PRO A 153 6.63 3.43 12.43
CA PRO A 153 6.18 2.72 13.62
C PRO A 153 7.18 2.86 14.78
N LEU A 154 6.67 3.00 16.01
CA LEU A 154 7.50 2.99 17.23
C LEU A 154 8.22 1.66 17.43
N ILE A 155 7.48 0.55 17.27
CA ILE A 155 8.02 -0.81 17.24
C ILE A 155 7.94 -1.30 15.81
N ASN A 156 9.09 -1.54 15.19
CA ASN A 156 9.18 -1.98 13.81
C ASN A 156 8.90 -3.49 13.70
N LEU A 157 7.81 -3.84 13.02
CA LEU A 157 7.35 -5.21 12.76
C LEU A 157 7.60 -5.66 11.31
N GLN A 158 8.60 -5.09 10.61
CA GLN A 158 8.90 -5.38 9.20
C GLN A 158 9.03 -6.87 8.90
N TRP A 159 9.59 -7.66 9.82
CA TRP A 159 9.75 -9.10 9.61
C TRP A 159 8.38 -9.82 9.55
N ILE A 160 7.42 -9.41 10.38
CA ILE A 160 6.03 -9.94 10.35
C ILE A 160 5.37 -9.51 9.05
N TYR A 161 5.54 -8.24 8.67
CA TYR A 161 4.98 -7.72 7.43
C TYR A 161 5.51 -8.47 6.21
N ASN A 162 6.83 -8.67 6.12
CA ASN A 162 7.46 -9.41 5.02
C ASN A 162 6.94 -10.85 4.95
N TRP A 163 6.81 -11.52 6.11
CA TRP A 163 6.26 -12.86 6.16
C TRP A 163 4.80 -12.89 5.67
N TYR A 164 3.96 -11.99 6.16
CA TYR A 164 2.56 -11.90 5.77
C TYR A 164 2.39 -11.55 4.27
N PHE A 165 3.14 -10.57 3.78
CA PHE A 165 3.12 -10.17 2.38
C PHE A 165 3.54 -11.32 1.47
N ASN A 166 4.61 -12.04 1.81
CA ASN A 166 5.04 -13.18 1.01
C ASN A 166 4.02 -14.33 1.09
N TRP A 167 3.43 -14.60 2.25
CA TRP A 167 2.41 -15.63 2.41
C TRP A 167 1.15 -15.37 1.57
N LEU A 168 0.71 -14.11 1.46
CA LEU A 168 -0.42 -13.73 0.61
C LEU A 168 -0.15 -13.87 -0.90
N ASN A 169 1.12 -13.85 -1.30
CA ASN A 169 1.55 -13.73 -2.69
C ASN A 169 2.42 -14.91 -3.16
N SER A 170 2.45 -16.01 -2.39
CA SER A 170 3.11 -17.28 -2.74
C SER A 170 2.11 -18.26 -3.28
#